data_AF-A0A154PT02-F1
#
_entry.id   AF-A0A154PT02-F1
#
_cell.length_a   1.000
_cell.length_b   1.000
_cell.length_c   1.000
_cell.angle_alpha   90.00
_cell.angle_beta   90.00
_cell.angle_gamma   90.00
#
_symmetry.space_group_name_H-M   'P 1'
#
loop_
_entity.id
_entity.type
_entity.pdbx_description
1 polymer ?
#
loop_
_entity_poly.entity_id
_entity_poly.type
_entity_poly.pdbx_seq_one_letter_code
_entity_poly.pdbx_strand_id
1 'polypeptide(L)'
;MWLQHDGCPAHYARRVRDALNELYPNQWIGRGALLSWPPRSPDLTPLDFFLWGALKNAVYQEVPTTPENMKQLTQTVTISSISYNVRKFILLPHLTLHDLQ
;
A
#
# COMPACT_ATOMS: atom_id res chain seq x y z
N MET A 1 14.20 5.00 -5.82
CA MET A 1 12.82 4.84 -5.30
C MET A 1 12.65 3.37 -4.97
N TRP A 2 12.21 3.00 -3.77
CA TRP A 2 12.00 1.58 -3.42
C TRP A 2 10.58 1.13 -3.79
N LEU A 3 10.44 -0.07 -4.36
CA LEU A 3 9.15 -0.71 -4.63
C LEU A 3 9.01 -1.99 -3.80
N GLN A 4 7.88 -2.19 -3.14
CA GLN A 4 7.56 -3.43 -2.44
C GLN A 4 6.43 -4.17 -3.17
N HIS A 5 6.66 -5.44 -3.47
CA HIS A 5 5.68 -6.35 -4.06
C HIS A 5 5.35 -7.47 -3.06
N ASP A 6 4.07 -7.76 -2.89
CA ASP A 6 3.62 -8.92 -2.13
C ASP A 6 3.99 -10.26 -2.82
N GLY A 7 3.87 -11.36 -2.07
CA GLY A 7 4.23 -12.70 -2.54
C GLY A 7 3.17 -13.40 -3.40
N CYS A 8 2.14 -12.71 -3.89
CA CYS A 8 1.05 -13.33 -4.65
C CYS A 8 1.59 -14.04 -5.92
N PRO A 9 1.12 -15.27 -6.25
CA PRO A 9 1.62 -16.02 -7.40
C PRO A 9 1.56 -15.29 -8.74
N ALA A 10 0.55 -14.44 -8.96
CA ALA A 10 0.41 -13.64 -10.17
C ALA A 10 1.61 -12.69 -10.39
N HIS A 11 2.24 -12.24 -9.31
CA HIS A 11 3.33 -11.27 -9.31
C HIS A 11 4.72 -11.92 -9.43
N TYR A 12 4.79 -13.25 -9.39
CA TYR A 12 6.05 -14.00 -9.48
C TYR A 12 6.46 -14.34 -10.93
N ALA A 13 5.66 -13.93 -11.93
CA ALA A 13 5.96 -14.19 -13.32
C ALA A 13 7.34 -13.63 -13.72
N ARG A 14 8.09 -14.38 -14.54
CA ARG A 14 9.43 -13.96 -14.98
C ARG A 14 9.44 -12.58 -15.63
N ARG A 15 8.48 -12.32 -16.53
CA ARG A 15 8.35 -11.01 -17.20
C ARG A 15 8.17 -9.85 -16.24
N VAL A 16 7.46 -10.06 -15.13
CA VAL A 16 7.27 -9.04 -14.08
C VAL A 16 8.60 -8.77 -13.40
N ARG A 17 9.35 -9.81 -12.99
CA ARG A 17 10.65 -9.65 -12.34
C ARG A 17 11.70 -9.02 -13.24
N ASP A 18 11.71 -9.38 -14.52
CA ASP A 18 12.62 -8.78 -15.51
C ASP A 18 12.36 -7.27 -15.62
N ALA A 19 11.10 -6.86 -15.73
CA ALA A 19 10.72 -5.45 -15.73
C ALA A 19 11.07 -4.73 -14.42
N LEU A 20 10.89 -5.38 -13.26
CA LEU A 20 11.26 -4.81 -11.96
C LEU A 20 12.76 -4.61 -11.80
N ASN A 21 13.57 -5.53 -12.32
CA ASN A 21 15.03 -5.39 -12.32
C ASN A 21 15.49 -4.24 -13.24
N GLU A 22 14.79 -3.98 -14.34
CA GLU A 22 15.08 -2.86 -15.25
C GLU A 22 14.65 -1.52 -14.66
N LEU A 23 13.42 -1.44 -14.13
CA LEU A 23 12.85 -0.19 -13.62
C LEU A 23 13.35 0.20 -12.21
N TYR A 24 13.65 -0.80 -11.38
CA TYR A 24 14.04 -0.63 -9.97
C TYR A 24 15.26 -1.49 -9.62
N PRO A 25 16.42 -1.29 -10.28
CA PRO A 25 17.59 -2.15 -10.10
C PRO A 25 18.05 -2.16 -8.64
N ASN A 26 18.06 -3.35 -8.02
CA ASN A 26 18.37 -3.56 -6.59
C ASN A 26 17.52 -2.72 -5.61
N GLN A 27 16.41 -2.16 -6.07
CA GLN A 27 15.54 -1.26 -5.32
C GLN A 27 14.09 -1.76 -5.28
N TRP A 28 13.89 -3.08 -5.39
CA TRP A 28 12.59 -3.68 -5.15
C TRP A 28 12.68 -4.86 -4.18
N ILE A 29 11.61 -5.06 -3.43
CA ILE A 29 11.45 -6.07 -2.39
C ILE A 29 10.30 -6.96 -2.81
N GLY A 30 10.47 -8.27 -2.74
CA GLY A 30 9.43 -9.20 -3.19
C GLY A 30 9.94 -10.60 -3.42
N ARG A 31 9.06 -11.49 -3.89
CA ARG A 31 9.43 -12.88 -4.15
C ARG A 31 10.38 -12.96 -5.37
N GLY A 32 11.64 -13.32 -5.11
CA GLY A 32 12.68 -13.40 -6.13
C GLY A 32 13.45 -12.10 -6.38
N ALA A 33 13.26 -11.08 -5.54
CA ALA A 33 14.11 -9.90 -5.47
C ALA A 33 15.39 -10.18 -4.65
N LEU A 34 16.31 -9.21 -4.63
CA LEU A 34 17.50 -9.24 -3.77
C LEU A 34 17.10 -9.34 -2.29
N LEU A 35 16.11 -8.54 -1.87
CA LEU A 35 15.49 -8.67 -0.56
C LEU A 35 14.18 -9.45 -0.70
N SER A 36 14.20 -10.70 -0.25
CA SER A 36 13.03 -11.57 -0.33
C SER A 36 11.97 -11.17 0.70
N TRP A 37 10.72 -11.06 0.25
CA TRP A 37 9.58 -10.84 1.13
C TRP A 37 8.93 -12.16 1.56
N PRO A 38 8.58 -12.34 2.84
CA PRO A 38 7.92 -13.55 3.31
C PRO A 38 6.56 -13.78 2.62
N PRO A 39 6.20 -15.04 2.32
CA PRO A 39 4.91 -15.37 1.74
C PRO A 39 3.78 -15.12 2.76
N ARG A 40 2.67 -14.56 2.27
CA ARG A 40 1.43 -14.33 3.05
C ARG A 40 1.63 -13.42 4.29
N SER A 41 2.36 -12.32 4.11
CA SER A 41 2.55 -11.30 5.16
C SER A 41 1.83 -9.99 4.81
N PRO A 42 0.47 -9.98 4.79
CA PRO A 42 -0.30 -8.75 4.56
C PRO A 42 -0.13 -7.73 5.70
N ASP A 43 0.22 -8.20 6.90
CA ASP A 43 0.59 -7.39 8.07
C ASP A 43 1.84 -6.54 7.83
N LEU A 44 2.73 -6.99 6.96
CA LEU A 44 3.97 -6.28 6.63
C LEU A 44 3.84 -5.38 5.39
N THR A 45 2.78 -5.55 4.58
CA THR A 45 2.57 -4.71 3.40
C THR A 45 1.83 -3.44 3.81
N PRO A 46 2.42 -2.23 3.71
CA PRO A 46 1.78 -1.01 4.18
C PRO A 46 0.43 -0.72 3.52
N LEU A 47 0.27 -1.12 2.24
CA LEU A 47 -1.01 -1.00 1.54
C LEU A 47 -2.09 -1.88 2.18
N ASP A 48 -1.77 -3.14 2.48
CA ASP A 48 -2.73 -4.09 3.05
C ASP A 48 -3.05 -3.78 4.52
N PHE A 49 -2.02 -3.46 5.31
CA PHE A 49 -2.15 -3.17 6.74
C PHE A 49 -2.86 -1.83 7.00
N PHE A 50 -2.47 -0.77 6.30
CA PHE A 50 -2.89 0.59 6.63
C PHE A 50 -3.91 1.16 5.63
N LEU A 51 -3.60 1.10 4.33
CA LEU A 51 -4.39 1.82 3.32
C LEU A 51 -5.73 1.13 3.04
N TRP A 52 -5.74 -0.19 2.86
CA TRP A 52 -6.93 -0.93 2.46
C TRP A 52 -8.04 -0.94 3.50
N GLY A 53 -7.70 -0.96 4.80
CA GLY A 53 -8.68 -0.80 5.87
C GLY A 53 -9.33 0.60 5.84
N ALA A 54 -8.51 1.64 5.74
CA ALA A 54 -8.99 3.02 5.69
C ALA A 54 -9.85 3.30 4.46
N LEU A 55 -9.39 2.86 3.27
CA LEU A 55 -10.12 3.07 2.02
C LEU A 55 -11.46 2.33 2.01
N LYS A 56 -11.50 1.07 2.47
CA LYS A 56 -12.77 0.34 2.59
C LYS A 56 -13.75 1.07 3.51
N ASN A 57 -13.30 1.47 4.69
CA ASN A 57 -14.18 2.15 5.66
C ASN A 57 -14.74 3.47 5.11
N ALA A 58 -13.97 4.22 4.32
CA ALA A 58 -14.40 5.48 3.76
C ALA A 58 -15.24 5.32 2.48
N VAL A 59 -14.86 4.42 1.56
CA VAL A 59 -15.64 4.16 0.34
C VAL A 59 -17.01 3.58 0.67
N TYR A 60 -17.11 2.71 1.67
CA TYR A 60 -18.40 2.10 2.04
C TYR A 60 -19.28 2.96 2.97
N GLN A 61 -18.89 4.21 3.30
CA GLN A 61 -19.82 5.14 3.95
C GLN A 61 -20.95 5.55 3.02
N GLU A 62 -20.66 5.63 1.72
CA GLU A 62 -21.64 5.84 0.66
C GLU A 62 -21.65 4.61 -0.23
N VAL A 63 -22.81 3.92 -0.35
CA VAL A 63 -22.89 2.71 -1.17
C VAL A 63 -22.63 3.07 -2.63
N PRO A 64 -21.52 2.61 -3.26
CA PRO A 64 -21.25 2.94 -4.64
C PRO A 64 -22.29 2.26 -5.54
N THR A 65 -22.94 3.04 -6.40
CA THR A 65 -24.01 2.53 -7.27
C THR A 65 -23.52 2.13 -8.66
N THR A 66 -22.34 2.63 -9.08
CA THR A 66 -21.74 2.33 -10.39
C THR A 66 -20.21 2.15 -10.28
N PRO A 67 -19.58 1.46 -11.24
CA PRO A 67 -18.12 1.35 -11.32
C PRO A 67 -17.41 2.71 -11.38
N GLU A 68 -18.01 3.69 -12.05
CA GLU A 68 -17.49 5.06 -12.17
C GLU A 68 -17.51 5.78 -10.82
N ASN A 69 -18.63 5.67 -10.09
CA ASN A 69 -18.76 6.21 -8.75
C ASN A 69 -17.72 5.58 -7.80
N MET A 70 -17.56 4.24 -7.85
CA MET A 70 -16.55 3.54 -7.06
C MET A 70 -15.12 4.03 -7.36
N LYS A 71 -14.78 4.25 -8.64
CA LYS A 71 -13.47 4.82 -9.03
C LYS A 71 -13.29 6.23 -8.49
N GLN A 72 -14.30 7.10 -8.63
CA GLN A 72 -14.25 8.48 -8.15
C GLN A 72 -14.14 8.58 -6.63
N LEU A 73 -14.89 7.77 -5.89
CA LEU A 73 -14.80 7.68 -4.43
C LEU A 73 -13.42 7.18 -4.00
N THR A 74 -12.93 6.11 -4.62
CA THR A 74 -11.60 5.55 -4.31
C THR A 74 -10.50 6.60 -4.55
N GLN A 75 -10.55 7.32 -5.67
CA GLN A 75 -9.58 8.39 -5.98
C GLN A 75 -9.64 9.52 -4.96
N THR A 76 -10.85 10.04 -4.67
CA THR A 76 -11.05 11.14 -3.73
C THR A 76 -10.56 10.78 -2.33
N VAL A 77 -10.94 9.60 -1.84
CA VAL A 77 -10.56 9.11 -0.51
C VAL A 77 -9.07 8.79 -0.44
N THR A 78 -8.46 8.27 -1.51
CA THR A 78 -7.02 8.01 -1.54
C THR A 78 -6.22 9.30 -1.43
N ILE A 79 -6.61 10.34 -2.18
CA ILE A 79 -5.97 11.65 -2.12
C ILE A 79 -6.09 12.27 -0.72
N SER A 80 -7.30 12.22 -0.13
CA SER A 80 -7.52 12.75 1.22
C SER A 80 -6.75 11.97 2.29
N SER A 81 -6.72 10.64 2.20
CA SER A 81 -6.00 9.77 3.13
C SER A 81 -4.50 9.97 3.04
N ILE A 82 -3.91 10.01 1.85
CA ILE A 82 -2.47 10.27 1.67
C ILE A 82 -2.13 11.67 2.19
N SER A 83 -2.93 12.69 1.84
CA SER A 83 -2.73 14.06 2.32
C SER A 83 -2.80 14.16 3.84
N TYR A 84 -3.78 13.52 4.48
CA TYR A 84 -3.91 13.48 5.94
C TYR A 84 -2.72 12.77 6.59
N ASN A 85 -2.30 11.62 6.08
CA ASN A 85 -1.23 10.84 6.68
C ASN A 85 0.14 11.48 6.49
N VAL A 86 0.42 12.07 5.33
CA VAL A 86 1.62 12.88 5.11
C VAL A 86 1.65 14.05 6.09
N ARG A 87 0.52 14.77 6.28
CA ARG A 87 0.43 15.85 7.26
C ARG A 87 0.60 15.34 8.70
N LYS A 88 -0.02 14.23 9.08
CA LYS A 88 0.06 13.65 10.42
C LYS A 88 1.49 13.20 10.75
N PHE A 89 2.17 12.58 9.80
CA PHE A 89 3.54 12.08 9.98
C PHE A 89 4.58 13.21 10.02
N ILE A 90 4.35 14.31 9.28
CA ILE A 90 5.25 15.48 9.28
C ILE A 90 5.00 16.41 10.49
N LEU A 91 3.76 16.52 10.96
CA LEU A 91 3.38 17.50 12.00
C LEU A 91 3.30 16.92 13.42
N LEU A 92 3.42 15.59 13.63
CA LEU A 92 3.39 14.97 14.96
C LEU A 92 4.59 14.02 15.19
N PRO A 93 5.83 14.51 15.30
CA PRO A 93 6.98 13.66 15.60
C PRO A 93 7.09 13.22 17.08
N HIS A 94 6.10 13.48 17.94
CA HIS A 94 6.22 13.23 19.39
C HIS A 94 5.06 12.45 20.00
N LEU A 95 4.66 11.32 19.41
CA LEU A 95 3.89 10.31 20.15
C LEU A 95 4.72 9.04 20.21
N THR A 96 5.35 8.82 21.36
CA THR A 96 6.06 7.57 21.69
C THR A 96 5.05 6.49 22.10
N LEU A 97 5.44 5.23 21.93
CA LEU A 97 4.66 4.00 22.22
C LEU A 97 4.00 3.89 23.62
N HIS A 98 4.17 4.87 24.51
CA HIS A 98 3.57 4.90 25.84
C HIS A 98 2.14 5.45 25.88
N ASP A 99 1.64 6.08 24.81
CA ASP A 99 0.35 6.77 24.82
C ASP A 99 -0.83 5.96 24.25
N LEU A 100 -0.68 4.64 24.06
CA LEU A 100 -1.73 3.73 23.56
C LEU A 100 -2.04 2.57 24.52
N GLN A 101 -2.21 2.86 25.81
CA GLN A 101 -2.97 2.04 26.78
C GLN A 101 -4.06 2.89 27.42
#